data_AF-A0A6P0KTJ2-F1
#
_entry.id   AF-A0A6P0KTJ2-F1
#
_cell.length_a   1.000
_cell.length_b   1.000
_cell.length_c   1.000
_cell.angle_alpha   90.00
_cell.angle_beta   90.00
_cell.angle_gamma   90.00
#
_symmetry.space_group_name_H-M   'P 1'
#
loop_
_entity.id
_entity.type
_entity.pdbx_description
1 polymer ?
#
loop_
_entity_poly.entity_id
_entity_poly.type
_entity_poly.pdbx_seq_one_letter_code
_entity_poly.pdbx_strand_id
1 'polypeptide(L)'
;MKRVDLAYNRFFQGLGGIPKYKPSRKYSGWTYPSKAGWKANTDGKNGTLTLNDLGLTIKMRGQAKFWGTPTTLTITYKPNINAWYASITVKTETPDPKYGSESNLAYEKIVAYDLGTETAITAFNGSEFEEIANQRFSKTLEPKAKAAGKEKRRKQAPNFKKGIKASKRWKKANKKEYQLKRKVGLARRDWQHKVTSDLSSRYDIGVTEKLNTKGMTRKAKKGSQRKKQKAGLNKAILDVGFGTLNKMLTYKIELKGGIVLQLPTRQLKPSQRCPECGKVHKSWAELSNRYHVCDACEFEFDRDKTSTMVMFNAANGKQPGYGIDLDKRGFSSSTSKASKHTGSMKQLGKMKRQKSRSKDGSADTPSWP
;
A
#
# COMPACT_ATOMS: atom_id res chain seq x y z
N MET A 1 -7.17 -5.76 26.79
CA MET A 1 -7.88 -5.08 25.68
C MET A 1 -6.83 -4.76 24.62
N LYS A 2 -6.65 -5.58 23.58
CA LYS A 2 -5.41 -5.62 22.73
C LYS A 2 -4.85 -4.26 22.26
N ARG A 3 -5.70 -3.26 22.00
CA ARG A 3 -5.28 -1.91 21.57
C ARG A 3 -4.56 -1.11 22.65
N VAL A 4 -4.95 -1.30 23.91
CA VAL A 4 -4.32 -0.67 25.07
C VAL A 4 -2.96 -1.30 25.31
N ASP A 5 -2.89 -2.63 25.28
CA ASP A 5 -1.66 -3.41 25.45
C ASP A 5 -0.61 -3.05 24.38
N LEU A 6 -1.03 -2.95 23.12
CA LEU A 6 -0.16 -2.48 22.03
C LEU A 6 0.35 -1.04 22.22
N ALA A 7 -0.48 -0.15 22.77
CA ALA A 7 -0.08 1.22 23.02
C ALA A 7 0.94 1.32 24.15
N TYR A 8 0.74 0.56 25.24
CA TYR A 8 1.70 0.48 26.34
C TYR A 8 3.01 -0.19 25.93
N ASN A 9 2.97 -1.28 25.14
CA ASN A 9 4.19 -1.92 24.63
C ASN A 9 5.04 -0.94 23.81
N ARG A 10 4.42 -0.10 22.98
CA ARG A 10 5.14 0.94 22.24
C ARG A 10 5.73 2.01 23.15
N PHE A 11 5.03 2.37 24.23
CA PHE A 11 5.52 3.31 25.23
C PHE A 11 6.75 2.74 25.95
N PHE A 12 6.68 1.50 26.43
CA PHE A 12 7.81 0.83 27.09
C PHE A 12 9.02 0.63 26.16
N GLN A 13 8.80 0.51 24.85
CA GLN A 13 9.86 0.46 23.84
C GLN A 13 10.43 1.84 23.45
N GLY A 14 9.98 2.95 24.06
CA GLY A 14 10.39 4.31 23.68
C GLY A 14 9.90 4.77 22.30
N LEU A 15 9.03 3.99 21.64
CA LEU A 15 8.50 4.27 20.30
C LEU A 15 7.25 5.18 20.31
N GLY A 16 6.82 5.63 21.48
CA GLY A 16 5.68 6.50 21.68
C GLY A 16 5.61 7.05 23.11
N GLY A 17 4.86 8.13 23.31
CA GLY A 17 4.57 8.64 24.64
C GLY A 17 3.51 7.82 25.39
N ILE A 18 3.32 8.12 26.67
CA ILE A 18 2.34 7.49 27.56
C ILE A 18 0.95 7.44 26.88
N PRO A 19 0.29 6.26 26.80
CA PRO A 19 -1.05 6.15 26.27
C PRO A 19 -2.04 7.01 27.06
N LYS A 20 -2.74 7.93 26.38
CA LYS A 20 -3.77 8.79 27.00
C LYS A 20 -5.16 8.27 26.70
N TYR A 21 -6.07 8.39 27.68
CA TYR A 21 -7.49 8.16 27.47
C TYR A 21 -8.00 8.99 26.30
N LYS A 22 -8.79 8.37 25.41
CA LYS A 22 -9.40 9.04 24.27
C LYS A 22 -10.89 9.21 24.55
N PRO A 23 -11.48 10.39 24.28
CA PRO A 23 -12.91 10.60 24.46
C PRO A 23 -13.71 9.74 23.48
N SER A 24 -14.94 9.36 23.87
CA SER A 24 -15.87 8.49 23.11
C SER A 24 -15.99 8.89 21.64
N ARG A 25 -16.08 10.19 21.33
CA ARG A 25 -16.16 10.73 19.95
C ARG A 25 -14.97 10.39 19.03
N LYS A 26 -13.84 9.96 19.57
CA LYS A 26 -12.69 9.47 18.77
C LYS A 26 -12.85 8.01 18.36
N TYR A 27 -13.81 7.30 18.94
CA TYR A 27 -14.19 5.96 18.53
C TYR A 27 -15.39 6.05 17.60
N SER A 28 -15.17 5.63 16.36
CA SER A 28 -16.23 5.58 15.35
C SER A 28 -16.84 4.18 15.23
N GLY A 29 -16.72 3.33 16.25
CA GLY A 29 -17.12 1.93 16.19
C GLY A 29 -16.32 1.04 17.14
N TRP A 30 -16.59 -0.26 17.09
CA TRP A 30 -16.03 -1.30 17.97
C TRP A 30 -15.65 -2.56 17.19
N THR A 31 -14.96 -3.48 17.87
CA THR A 31 -14.49 -4.74 17.28
C THR A 31 -14.82 -5.88 18.22
N TYR A 32 -15.48 -6.92 17.71
CA TYR A 32 -15.58 -8.24 18.33
C TYR A 32 -14.31 -9.03 17.98
N PRO A 33 -13.39 -9.23 18.94
CA PRO A 33 -12.08 -9.83 18.66
C PRO A 33 -12.13 -11.36 18.47
N SER A 34 -13.28 -11.97 18.74
CA SER A 34 -13.58 -13.40 18.58
C SER A 34 -15.00 -13.54 18.02
N LYS A 35 -15.46 -14.78 17.81
CA LYS A 35 -16.84 -15.10 17.39
C LYS A 35 -17.90 -14.83 18.46
N ALA A 36 -17.52 -14.46 19.68
CA ALA A 36 -18.49 -14.20 20.75
C ALA A 36 -19.31 -12.94 20.45
N GLY A 37 -20.63 -13.03 20.65
CA GLY A 37 -21.57 -11.91 20.51
C GLY A 37 -22.06 -11.64 19.08
N TRP A 38 -21.60 -12.37 18.06
CA TRP A 38 -22.08 -12.22 16.69
C TRP A 38 -21.94 -13.51 15.89
N LYS A 39 -22.74 -13.64 14.82
CA LYS A 39 -22.67 -14.78 13.88
C LYS A 39 -22.91 -14.30 12.46
N ALA A 40 -22.05 -14.71 11.54
CA ALA A 40 -22.31 -14.57 10.10
C ALA A 40 -22.95 -15.88 9.61
N ASN A 41 -24.24 -15.84 9.31
CA ASN A 41 -25.00 -16.96 8.76
C ASN A 41 -24.92 -16.91 7.23
N THR A 42 -23.80 -17.39 6.70
CA THR A 42 -23.51 -17.39 5.27
C THR A 42 -22.37 -18.35 4.96
N ASP A 43 -22.41 -18.92 3.78
CA ASP A 43 -21.35 -19.69 3.12
C ASP A 43 -20.44 -18.81 2.24
N GLY A 44 -20.61 -17.49 2.32
CA GLY A 44 -19.90 -16.50 1.49
C GLY A 44 -20.77 -15.94 0.37
N LYS A 45 -21.98 -16.46 0.15
CA LYS A 45 -22.96 -15.94 -0.80
C LYS A 45 -24.25 -15.54 -0.09
N ASN A 46 -24.58 -14.25 -0.13
CA ASN A 46 -25.75 -13.68 0.56
C ASN A 46 -25.80 -14.12 2.04
N GLY A 47 -26.95 -14.09 2.70
CA GLY A 47 -27.09 -14.55 4.09
C GLY A 47 -27.36 -13.42 5.08
N THR A 48 -27.00 -13.61 6.34
CA THR A 48 -27.27 -12.62 7.41
C THR A 48 -26.11 -12.47 8.40
N LEU A 49 -26.01 -11.29 9.00
CA LEU A 49 -25.14 -11.00 10.13
C LEU A 49 -26.01 -10.74 11.36
N THR A 50 -25.89 -11.59 12.37
CA THR A 50 -26.57 -11.45 13.66
C THR A 50 -25.58 -10.89 14.69
N LEU A 51 -25.99 -9.84 15.40
CA LEU A 51 -25.33 -9.26 16.57
C LEU A 51 -26.17 -9.61 17.78
N ASN A 52 -25.75 -10.62 18.54
CA ASN A 52 -26.54 -11.21 19.63
C ASN A 52 -26.72 -10.22 20.77
N ASP A 53 -25.68 -9.45 21.08
CA ASP A 53 -25.66 -8.41 22.12
C ASP A 53 -26.61 -7.25 21.83
N LEU A 54 -26.96 -7.03 20.57
CA LEU A 54 -27.87 -5.97 20.12
C LEU A 54 -29.24 -6.50 19.68
N GLY A 55 -29.47 -7.82 19.72
CA GLY A 55 -30.69 -8.44 19.18
C GLY A 55 -30.94 -8.12 17.71
N LEU A 56 -29.88 -7.82 16.93
CA LEU A 56 -30.00 -7.27 15.58
C LEU A 56 -29.56 -8.28 14.53
N THR A 57 -30.39 -8.51 13.51
CA THR A 57 -30.02 -9.31 12.33
C THR A 57 -30.09 -8.48 11.06
N ILE A 58 -28.98 -8.45 10.31
CA ILE A 58 -28.81 -7.62 9.11
C ILE A 58 -28.62 -8.53 7.90
N LYS A 59 -29.35 -8.27 6.81
CA LYS A 59 -29.19 -9.03 5.55
C LYS A 59 -27.84 -8.71 4.89
N MET A 60 -27.14 -9.74 4.46
CA MET A 60 -25.93 -9.69 3.64
C MET A 60 -26.30 -10.03 2.19
N ARG A 61 -25.75 -9.28 1.23
CA ARG A 61 -25.97 -9.50 -0.21
C ARG A 61 -24.64 -9.48 -0.96
N GLY A 62 -24.55 -10.31 -1.99
CA GLY A 62 -23.37 -10.45 -2.85
C GLY A 62 -22.58 -11.72 -2.52
N GLN A 63 -21.48 -11.90 -3.24
CA GLN A 63 -20.61 -13.06 -3.12
C GLN A 63 -19.19 -12.61 -2.74
N ALA A 64 -18.66 -13.19 -1.66
CA ALA A 64 -17.28 -12.97 -1.27
C ALA A 64 -16.35 -13.69 -2.25
N LYS A 65 -15.21 -13.07 -2.57
CA LYS A 65 -14.18 -13.70 -3.41
C LYS A 65 -13.60 -14.97 -2.76
N PHE A 66 -13.39 -14.89 -1.45
CA PHE A 66 -12.95 -16.00 -0.61
C PHE A 66 -13.83 -16.03 0.62
N TRP A 67 -14.24 -17.23 1.01
CA TRP A 67 -14.95 -17.45 2.25
C TRP A 67 -14.26 -18.53 3.06
N GLY A 68 -14.41 -18.45 4.37
CA GLY A 68 -13.76 -19.34 5.30
C GLY A 68 -14.26 -19.06 6.71
N THR A 69 -13.48 -19.43 7.71
CA THR A 69 -13.91 -19.30 9.09
C THR A 69 -13.89 -17.83 9.54
N PRO A 70 -15.04 -17.22 9.90
CA PRO A 70 -15.06 -15.86 10.43
C PRO A 70 -14.33 -15.79 11.78
N THR A 71 -13.47 -14.79 11.98
CA THR A 71 -12.63 -14.69 13.19
C THR A 71 -12.86 -13.41 13.97
N THR A 72 -13.10 -12.30 13.28
CA THR A 72 -13.21 -10.97 13.88
C THR A 72 -14.24 -10.16 13.11
N LEU A 73 -15.09 -9.44 13.82
CA LEU A 73 -16.03 -8.49 13.25
C LEU A 73 -15.68 -7.08 13.74
N THR A 74 -15.53 -6.14 12.82
CA THR A 74 -15.38 -4.72 13.17
C THR A 74 -16.56 -3.93 12.64
N ILE A 75 -17.28 -3.27 13.56
CA ILE A 75 -18.35 -2.34 13.25
C ILE A 75 -17.78 -0.92 13.23
N THR A 76 -18.08 -0.14 12.19
CA THR A 76 -17.60 1.23 12.05
C THR A 76 -18.67 2.13 11.47
N TYR A 77 -19.01 3.19 12.19
CA TYR A 77 -19.81 4.31 11.75
C TYR A 77 -18.98 5.37 11.04
N LYS A 78 -19.50 5.89 9.92
CA LYS A 78 -18.93 7.01 9.16
C LYS A 78 -19.93 8.17 9.13
N PRO A 79 -19.82 9.17 10.02
CA PRO A 79 -20.83 10.22 10.17
C PRO A 79 -20.98 11.11 8.92
N ASN A 80 -19.89 11.35 8.18
CA ASN A 80 -19.95 12.18 6.97
C ASN A 80 -20.76 11.56 5.83
N ILE A 81 -21.10 10.27 5.90
CA ILE A 81 -21.97 9.60 4.93
C ILE A 81 -23.17 8.92 5.59
N ASN A 82 -23.34 9.09 6.90
CA ASN A 82 -24.40 8.47 7.69
C ASN A 82 -24.51 6.96 7.43
N ALA A 83 -23.37 6.26 7.43
CA ALA A 83 -23.32 4.84 7.09
C ALA A 83 -22.57 4.03 8.14
N TRP A 84 -23.10 2.86 8.46
CA TRP A 84 -22.45 1.82 9.23
C TRP A 84 -21.80 0.80 8.30
N TYR A 85 -20.63 0.30 8.69
CA TYR A 85 -19.89 -0.74 8.01
C TYR A 85 -19.65 -1.89 8.97
N ALA A 86 -19.91 -3.11 8.51
CA ALA A 86 -19.48 -4.35 9.14
C ALA A 86 -18.34 -4.94 8.30
N SER A 87 -17.18 -5.15 8.92
CA SER A 87 -16.02 -5.78 8.29
C SER A 87 -15.73 -7.10 8.99
N ILE A 88 -16.00 -8.19 8.28
CA ILE A 88 -15.76 -9.56 8.74
C ILE A 88 -14.38 -9.98 8.24
N THR A 89 -13.51 -10.38 9.16
CA THR A 89 -12.22 -11.01 8.83
C THR A 89 -12.42 -12.51 8.83
N VAL A 90 -12.11 -13.16 7.71
CA VAL A 90 -12.21 -14.61 7.55
C VAL A 90 -10.82 -15.22 7.47
N LYS A 91 -10.63 -16.36 8.16
CA LYS A 91 -9.50 -17.24 7.94
C LYS A 91 -9.89 -18.18 6.81
N THR A 92 -9.23 -18.04 5.68
CA THR A 92 -9.40 -18.87 4.49
C THR A 92 -8.08 -19.57 4.21
N GLU A 93 -8.15 -20.76 3.65
CA GLU A 93 -6.99 -21.33 2.96
C GLU A 93 -6.72 -20.47 1.73
N THR A 94 -5.44 -20.20 1.49
CA THR A 94 -5.02 -19.58 0.23
C THR A 94 -5.03 -20.65 -0.84
N PRO A 95 -5.50 -20.36 -2.07
CA PRO A 95 -5.40 -21.31 -3.17
C PRO A 95 -3.95 -21.81 -3.28
N ASP A 96 -3.79 -23.09 -3.62
CA ASP A 96 -2.47 -23.60 -3.92
C ASP A 96 -1.86 -22.75 -5.03
N PRO A 97 -0.61 -22.28 -4.84
CA PRO A 97 0.05 -21.50 -5.87
C PRO A 97 0.10 -22.33 -7.16
N LYS A 98 -0.20 -21.70 -8.30
CA LYS A 98 -0.11 -22.36 -9.62
C LYS A 98 1.30 -22.94 -9.87
N TYR A 99 2.30 -22.40 -9.19
CA TYR A 99 3.70 -22.79 -9.24
C TYR A 99 4.12 -23.40 -7.91
N GLY A 100 4.59 -24.64 -7.92
CA GLY A 100 5.18 -25.29 -6.75
C GLY A 100 6.45 -24.57 -6.29
N SER A 101 6.75 -24.64 -4.99
CA SER A 101 7.96 -24.03 -4.39
C SER A 101 9.27 -24.73 -4.78
N GLU A 102 9.18 -25.88 -5.43
CA GLU A 102 10.31 -26.66 -5.92
C GLU A 102 10.65 -26.19 -7.33
N SER A 103 11.80 -25.53 -7.45
CA SER A 103 12.65 -25.12 -8.60
C SER A 103 12.28 -25.37 -10.07
N ASN A 104 11.26 -26.14 -10.43
CA ASN A 104 10.68 -26.22 -11.77
C ASN A 104 9.66 -25.08 -11.99
N LEU A 105 10.06 -23.86 -11.64
CA LEU A 105 9.29 -22.66 -11.89
C LEU A 105 9.34 -22.35 -13.38
N ALA A 106 8.49 -22.99 -14.18
CA ALA A 106 8.16 -22.54 -15.52
C ALA A 106 7.33 -21.26 -15.42
N TYR A 107 7.95 -20.17 -14.93
CA TYR A 107 7.35 -18.85 -15.05
C TYR A 107 7.36 -18.46 -16.52
N GLU A 108 6.25 -18.72 -17.20
CA GLU A 108 6.15 -18.52 -18.65
C GLU A 108 5.92 -17.05 -19.02
N LYS A 109 5.22 -16.29 -18.16
CA LYS A 109 4.72 -14.95 -18.51
C LYS A 109 5.25 -13.90 -17.55
N ILE A 110 6.22 -13.12 -18.04
CA ILE A 110 6.83 -11.99 -17.34
C ILE A 110 6.23 -10.69 -17.89
N VAL A 111 5.94 -9.73 -17.02
CA VAL A 111 5.65 -8.36 -17.42
C VAL A 111 6.51 -7.39 -16.63
N ALA A 112 7.29 -6.58 -17.32
CA ALA A 112 7.92 -5.41 -16.74
C ALA A 112 6.98 -4.21 -16.87
N TYR A 113 6.83 -3.42 -15.81
CA TYR A 113 5.95 -2.28 -15.83
C TYR A 113 6.49 -1.09 -15.06
N ASP A 114 6.26 0.10 -15.62
CA ASP A 114 6.59 1.40 -15.04
C ASP A 114 5.33 2.19 -14.70
N LEU A 115 5.40 3.05 -13.68
CA LEU A 115 4.28 3.86 -13.22
C LEU A 115 4.52 5.34 -13.50
N GLY A 116 3.72 5.90 -14.41
CA GLY A 116 3.81 7.30 -14.82
C GLY A 116 2.64 8.16 -14.34
N THR A 117 2.79 9.48 -14.47
CA THR A 117 1.70 10.43 -14.21
C THR A 117 0.91 10.81 -15.45
N GLU A 118 1.50 10.58 -16.63
CA GLU A 118 0.85 10.81 -17.93
C GLU A 118 0.14 9.53 -18.38
N THR A 119 0.92 8.49 -18.67
CA THR A 119 0.48 7.09 -18.76
C THR A 119 0.58 6.47 -17.36
N ALA A 120 -0.49 5.86 -16.87
CA ALA A 120 -0.52 5.36 -15.50
C ALA A 120 0.32 4.08 -15.31
N ILE A 121 0.29 3.20 -16.31
CA ILE A 121 1.13 2.01 -16.38
C ILE A 121 1.62 1.86 -17.82
N THR A 122 2.92 1.78 -18.01
CA THR A 122 3.53 1.29 -19.26
C THR A 122 4.05 -0.10 -18.96
N ALA A 123 3.62 -1.11 -19.72
CA ALA A 123 3.96 -2.51 -19.51
C ALA A 123 4.61 -3.10 -20.77
N PHE A 124 5.54 -4.02 -20.57
CA PHE A 124 6.24 -4.75 -21.62
C PHE A 124 6.37 -6.22 -21.24
N ASN A 125 5.96 -7.12 -22.13
CA ASN A 125 5.94 -8.57 -21.89
C ASN A 125 7.10 -9.32 -22.58
N GLY A 126 7.99 -8.60 -23.27
CA GLY A 126 9.07 -9.18 -24.07
C GLY A 126 8.86 -9.05 -25.58
N SER A 127 7.63 -8.84 -26.04
CA SER A 127 7.30 -8.65 -27.45
C SER A 127 6.51 -7.36 -27.70
N GLU A 128 5.56 -7.03 -26.83
CA GLU A 128 4.61 -5.94 -27.03
C GLU A 128 4.55 -4.99 -25.84
N PHE A 129 4.20 -3.73 -26.13
CA PHE A 129 3.92 -2.71 -25.14
C PHE A 129 2.42 -2.56 -24.91
N GLU A 130 2.03 -2.40 -23.67
CA GLU A 130 0.68 -2.05 -23.25
C GLU A 130 0.71 -0.77 -22.42
N GLU A 131 -0.06 0.24 -22.81
CA GLU A 131 -0.14 1.52 -22.12
C GLU A 131 -1.53 1.76 -21.54
N ILE A 132 -1.60 1.88 -20.22
CA ILE A 132 -2.83 2.12 -19.49
C ILE A 132 -2.92 3.60 -19.15
N ALA A 133 -3.87 4.29 -19.78
CA ALA A 133 -4.05 5.73 -19.61
C ALA A 133 -4.41 6.14 -18.18
N ASN A 134 -3.91 7.29 -17.75
CA ASN A 134 -4.33 7.93 -16.51
C ASN A 134 -5.73 8.54 -16.65
N GLN A 135 -6.68 8.00 -15.92
CA GLN A 135 -8.09 8.44 -15.92
C GLN A 135 -8.31 9.83 -15.29
N ARG A 136 -7.32 10.36 -14.54
CA ARG A 136 -7.35 11.69 -13.90
C ARG A 136 -8.66 11.94 -13.12
N PHE A 137 -9.06 10.98 -12.27
CA PHE A 137 -10.32 11.00 -11.51
C PHE A 137 -10.58 12.31 -10.74
N SER A 138 -9.52 13.00 -10.35
CA SER A 138 -9.62 14.28 -9.64
C SER A 138 -10.08 15.45 -10.53
N LYS A 139 -9.88 15.41 -11.85
CA LYS A 139 -10.06 16.57 -12.75
C LYS A 139 -11.45 17.20 -12.66
N THR A 140 -12.50 16.39 -12.62
CA THR A 140 -13.90 16.86 -12.63
C THR A 140 -14.45 17.19 -11.24
N LEU A 141 -14.11 16.40 -10.22
CA LEU A 141 -14.71 16.50 -8.88
C LEU A 141 -13.89 17.35 -7.91
N GLU A 142 -12.60 17.56 -8.16
CA GLU A 142 -11.74 18.34 -7.29
C GLU A 142 -12.10 19.83 -7.25
N PRO A 143 -12.44 20.52 -8.36
CA PRO A 143 -12.89 21.91 -8.29
C PRO A 143 -14.13 22.05 -7.38
N LYS A 144 -15.09 21.12 -7.51
CA LYS A 144 -16.28 21.05 -6.65
C LYS A 144 -15.91 20.79 -5.19
N ALA A 145 -14.96 19.88 -4.93
CA ALA A 145 -14.48 19.60 -3.57
C ALA A 145 -13.75 20.81 -2.96
N LYS A 146 -12.96 21.54 -3.75
CA LYS A 146 -12.29 22.78 -3.34
C LYS A 146 -13.28 23.89 -3.03
N ALA A 147 -14.31 24.06 -3.85
CA ALA A 147 -15.39 25.01 -3.62
C ALA A 147 -16.13 24.70 -2.30
N ALA A 148 -16.53 23.44 -2.09
CA ALA A 148 -17.13 22.99 -0.82
C ALA A 148 -16.18 23.21 0.37
N GLY A 149 -14.87 22.97 0.18
CA GLY A 149 -13.85 23.24 1.19
C GLY A 149 -13.67 24.74 1.50
N LYS A 150 -13.78 25.63 0.50
CA LYS A 150 -13.79 27.09 0.67
C LYS A 150 -15.03 27.53 1.46
N GLU A 151 -16.20 27.03 1.09
CA GLU A 151 -17.45 27.28 1.79
C GLU A 151 -17.35 26.85 3.26
N LYS A 152 -16.87 25.63 3.52
CA LYS A 152 -16.67 25.09 4.86
C LYS A 152 -15.81 26.00 5.73
N ARG A 153 -14.72 26.56 5.19
CA ARG A 153 -13.81 27.47 5.94
C ARG A 153 -14.47 28.77 6.36
N ARG A 154 -15.50 29.23 5.64
CA ARG A 154 -16.26 30.44 5.96
C ARG A 154 -17.37 30.19 7.00
N LYS A 155 -17.54 28.96 7.50
CA LYS A 155 -18.58 28.62 8.49
C LYS A 155 -17.94 28.30 9.84
N GLN A 156 -18.71 28.45 10.91
CA GLN A 156 -18.26 28.10 12.27
C GLN A 156 -17.91 26.62 12.38
N ALA A 157 -16.61 26.36 12.46
CA ALA A 157 -16.03 25.05 12.71
C ALA A 157 -16.13 24.68 14.19
N PRO A 158 -16.11 23.37 14.53
CA PRO A 158 -16.09 22.96 15.92
C PRO A 158 -14.75 23.34 16.56
N ASN A 159 -14.79 23.99 17.73
CA ASN A 159 -13.62 24.21 18.58
C ASN A 159 -13.90 23.68 19.98
N PHE A 160 -13.47 22.44 20.22
CA PHE A 160 -13.73 21.74 21.48
C PHE A 160 -13.01 22.33 22.69
N LYS A 161 -11.87 23.01 22.50
CA LYS A 161 -11.18 23.68 23.62
C LYS A 161 -12.00 24.87 24.15
N LYS A 162 -12.79 25.49 23.26
CA LYS A 162 -13.64 26.64 23.56
C LYS A 162 -15.13 26.26 23.71
N GLY A 163 -15.47 24.98 23.77
CA GLY A 163 -16.88 24.53 23.83
C GLY A 163 -17.72 24.80 22.56
N ILE A 164 -17.12 25.30 21.49
CA ILE A 164 -17.84 25.73 20.28
C ILE A 164 -18.26 24.52 19.46
N LYS A 165 -19.59 24.36 19.30
CA LYS A 165 -20.18 23.34 18.42
C LYS A 165 -20.08 23.77 16.95
N ALA A 166 -19.98 22.80 16.05
CA ALA A 166 -20.04 23.06 14.61
C ALA A 166 -21.44 23.52 14.20
N SER A 167 -21.53 24.61 13.43
CA SER A 167 -22.80 25.08 12.85
C SER A 167 -23.41 24.03 11.90
N LYS A 168 -24.75 24.05 11.74
CA LYS A 168 -25.45 23.19 10.76
C LYS A 168 -24.90 23.38 9.33
N ARG A 169 -24.62 24.65 8.95
CA ARG A 169 -24.03 25.02 7.66
C ARG A 169 -22.62 24.42 7.47
N TRP A 170 -21.77 24.46 8.51
CA TRP A 170 -20.45 23.83 8.46
C TRP A 170 -20.55 22.31 8.26
N LYS A 171 -21.44 21.63 9.00
CA LYS A 171 -21.66 20.18 8.88
C LYS A 171 -22.10 19.80 7.45
N LYS A 172 -23.00 20.59 6.83
CA LYS A 172 -23.44 20.41 5.44
C LYS A 172 -22.28 20.54 4.45
N ALA A 173 -21.48 21.59 4.55
CA ALA A 173 -20.31 21.80 3.69
C ALA A 173 -19.23 20.71 3.87
N ASN A 174 -18.98 20.30 5.12
CA ASN A 174 -18.03 19.22 5.43
C ASN A 174 -18.49 17.86 4.86
N LYS A 175 -19.79 17.54 4.97
CA LYS A 175 -20.41 16.36 4.36
C LYS A 175 -20.23 16.37 2.85
N LYS A 176 -20.54 17.49 2.19
CA LYS A 176 -20.38 17.67 0.73
C LYS A 176 -18.93 17.47 0.28
N GLU A 177 -17.98 18.13 0.95
CA GLU A 177 -16.55 17.98 0.64
C GLU A 177 -16.09 16.51 0.80
N TYR A 178 -16.50 15.85 1.88
CA TYR A 178 -16.15 14.45 2.14
C TYR A 178 -16.72 13.51 1.07
N GLN A 179 -17.99 13.67 0.70
CA GLN A 179 -18.65 12.84 -0.31
C GLN A 179 -17.97 12.97 -1.68
N LEU A 180 -17.61 14.19 -2.09
CA LEU A 180 -16.89 14.43 -3.35
C LEU A 180 -15.52 13.76 -3.36
N LYS A 181 -14.73 13.94 -2.28
CA LYS A 181 -13.42 13.27 -2.15
C LYS A 181 -13.54 11.75 -2.08
N ARG A 182 -14.56 11.24 -1.40
CA ARG A 182 -14.85 9.81 -1.32
C ARG A 182 -15.18 9.24 -2.70
N LYS A 183 -15.98 9.95 -3.52
CA LYS A 183 -16.32 9.53 -4.88
C LYS A 183 -15.06 9.37 -5.75
N VAL A 184 -14.15 10.35 -5.71
CA VAL A 184 -12.84 10.26 -6.40
C VAL A 184 -12.04 9.05 -5.89
N GLY A 185 -11.93 8.89 -4.57
CA GLY A 185 -11.17 7.79 -3.98
C GLY A 185 -11.75 6.41 -4.32
N LEU A 186 -13.08 6.28 -4.42
CA LEU A 186 -13.74 5.05 -4.83
C LEU A 186 -13.56 4.75 -6.31
N ALA A 187 -13.75 5.74 -7.18
CA ALA A 187 -13.56 5.58 -8.63
C ALA A 187 -12.13 5.14 -8.94
N ARG A 188 -11.15 5.80 -8.32
CA ARG A 188 -9.74 5.39 -8.42
C ARG A 188 -9.51 3.97 -7.94
N ARG A 189 -10.04 3.61 -6.76
CA ARG A 189 -9.83 2.27 -6.19
C ARG A 189 -10.47 1.19 -7.07
N ASP A 190 -11.65 1.45 -7.63
CA ASP A 190 -12.34 0.55 -8.56
C ASP A 190 -11.49 0.30 -9.81
N TRP A 191 -11.06 1.37 -10.47
CA TRP A 191 -10.16 1.28 -11.62
C TRP A 191 -8.85 0.55 -11.29
N GLN A 192 -8.20 0.88 -10.17
CA GLN A 192 -7.00 0.18 -9.72
C GLN A 192 -7.26 -1.32 -9.53
N HIS A 193 -8.39 -1.71 -8.94
CA HIS A 193 -8.71 -3.13 -8.81
C HIS A 193 -8.93 -3.80 -10.16
N LYS A 194 -9.61 -3.17 -11.11
CA LYS A 194 -9.84 -3.72 -12.45
C LYS A 194 -8.51 -3.93 -13.19
N VAL A 195 -7.71 -2.87 -13.32
CA VAL A 195 -6.40 -2.90 -13.98
C VAL A 195 -5.48 -3.95 -13.36
N THR A 196 -5.34 -3.93 -12.03
CA THR A 196 -4.42 -4.86 -11.37
C THR A 196 -4.94 -6.29 -11.35
N SER A 197 -6.26 -6.51 -11.45
CA SER A 197 -6.81 -7.86 -11.60
C SER A 197 -6.48 -8.42 -12.98
N ASP A 198 -6.71 -7.63 -14.03
CA ASP A 198 -6.43 -8.00 -15.42
C ASP A 198 -4.94 -8.32 -15.65
N LEU A 199 -4.04 -7.43 -15.22
CA LEU A 199 -2.59 -7.68 -15.32
C LEU A 199 -2.19 -8.94 -14.52
N SER A 200 -2.68 -9.08 -13.28
CA SER A 200 -2.33 -10.23 -12.45
C SER A 200 -2.88 -11.55 -12.98
N SER A 201 -3.98 -11.56 -13.74
CA SER A 201 -4.49 -12.79 -14.34
C SER A 201 -3.65 -13.24 -15.54
N ARG A 202 -3.00 -12.31 -16.25
CA ARG A 202 -2.22 -12.61 -17.46
C ARG A 202 -0.77 -13.00 -17.20
N TYR A 203 -0.13 -12.45 -16.15
CA TYR A 203 1.32 -12.55 -15.94
C TYR A 203 1.71 -13.11 -14.58
N ASP A 204 2.66 -14.03 -14.56
CA ASP A 204 3.08 -14.79 -13.37
C ASP A 204 4.22 -14.11 -12.62
N ILE A 205 5.06 -13.38 -13.36
CA ILE A 205 6.08 -12.51 -12.78
C ILE A 205 5.75 -11.06 -13.13
N GLY A 206 5.65 -10.21 -12.11
CA GLY A 206 5.67 -8.76 -12.26
C GLY A 206 7.05 -8.20 -11.98
N VAL A 207 7.58 -7.35 -12.85
CA VAL A 207 8.87 -6.68 -12.65
C VAL A 207 8.63 -5.18 -12.64
N THR A 208 9.12 -4.49 -11.63
CA THR A 208 8.99 -3.04 -11.54
C THR A 208 10.16 -2.44 -10.80
N GLU A 209 10.31 -1.12 -10.90
CA GLU A 209 11.30 -0.42 -10.11
C GLU A 209 10.90 -0.31 -8.63
N LYS A 210 11.92 -0.38 -7.76
CA LYS A 210 11.77 -0.12 -6.33
C LYS A 210 11.54 1.38 -6.08
N LEU A 211 10.31 1.82 -6.29
CA LEU A 211 9.90 3.20 -6.10
C LEU A 211 9.75 3.60 -4.63
N ASN A 212 10.51 4.61 -4.20
CA ASN A 212 10.28 5.28 -2.92
C ASN A 212 9.14 6.30 -3.03
N THR A 213 7.91 5.82 -3.25
CA THR A 213 6.70 6.65 -3.42
C THR A 213 6.46 7.59 -2.24
N LYS A 214 6.83 7.20 -1.01
CA LYS A 214 6.77 8.06 0.18
C LYS A 214 7.74 9.23 0.08
N GLY A 215 8.96 8.98 -0.37
CA GLY A 215 9.96 10.02 -0.62
C GLY A 215 9.55 10.95 -1.77
N MET A 216 9.04 10.37 -2.86
CA MET A 216 8.57 11.12 -4.03
C MET A 216 7.39 12.01 -3.70
N THR A 217 6.50 11.62 -2.80
CA THR A 217 5.32 12.43 -2.44
C THR A 217 5.56 13.38 -1.25
N ARG A 218 6.82 13.50 -0.79
CA ARG A 218 7.20 14.41 0.30
C ARG A 218 6.96 15.86 -0.10
N LYS A 219 6.51 16.67 0.87
CA LYS A 219 6.39 18.12 0.70
C LYS A 219 7.74 18.74 0.32
N ALA A 220 7.70 19.79 -0.49
CA ALA A 220 8.89 20.58 -0.81
C ALA A 220 9.54 21.13 0.46
N LYS A 221 10.87 21.30 0.43
CA LYS A 221 11.62 21.97 1.50
C LYS A 221 11.11 23.40 1.68
N LYS A 222 11.16 23.91 2.93
CA LYS A 222 10.83 25.31 3.24
C LYS A 222 11.75 26.22 2.41
N GLY A 223 11.22 27.30 1.83
CA GLY A 223 11.98 28.22 0.97
C GLY A 223 12.19 27.77 -0.48
N SER A 224 11.75 26.58 -0.89
CA SER A 224 11.92 26.14 -2.28
C SER A 224 11.06 26.93 -3.26
N GLN A 225 11.70 27.52 -4.28
CA GLN A 225 11.03 28.19 -5.40
C GLN A 225 10.14 27.23 -6.23
N ARG A 226 10.48 25.94 -6.26
CA ARG A 226 9.72 24.89 -6.99
C ARG A 226 8.57 24.28 -6.18
N LYS A 227 8.14 24.90 -5.07
CA LYS A 227 7.09 24.36 -4.17
C LYS A 227 5.77 24.05 -4.90
N LYS A 228 5.33 24.92 -5.81
CA LYS A 228 4.07 24.75 -6.57
C LYS A 228 4.17 23.58 -7.56
N GLN A 229 5.25 23.52 -8.34
CA GLN A 229 5.53 22.40 -9.25
C GLN A 229 5.59 21.07 -8.49
N LYS A 230 6.32 21.05 -7.36
CA LYS A 230 6.43 19.85 -6.51
C LYS A 230 5.08 19.40 -5.96
N ALA A 231 4.24 20.33 -5.52
CA ALA A 231 2.89 20.01 -5.06
C ALA A 231 2.02 19.45 -6.19
N GLY A 232 2.16 19.98 -7.41
CA GLY A 232 1.51 19.45 -8.62
C GLY A 232 1.91 18.02 -8.93
N LEU A 233 3.21 17.74 -8.98
CA LEU A 233 3.74 16.39 -9.19
C LEU A 233 3.29 15.41 -8.11
N ASN A 234 3.41 15.79 -6.83
CA ASN A 234 2.97 14.95 -5.71
C ASN A 234 1.48 14.60 -5.84
N LYS A 235 0.67 15.57 -6.26
CA LYS A 235 -0.75 15.36 -6.48
C LYS A 235 -0.99 14.40 -7.64
N ALA A 236 -0.30 14.56 -8.78
CA ALA A 236 -0.43 13.66 -9.92
C ALA A 236 -0.08 12.21 -9.55
N ILE A 237 1.05 11.99 -8.85
CA ILE A 237 1.46 10.67 -8.34
C ILE A 237 0.41 10.08 -7.40
N LEU A 238 -0.17 10.89 -6.51
CA LEU A 238 -1.21 10.45 -5.57
C LEU A 238 -2.56 10.22 -6.25
N ASP A 239 -2.82 10.85 -7.40
CA ASP A 239 -4.04 10.65 -8.17
C ASP A 239 -4.01 9.31 -8.91
N VAL A 240 -2.87 8.92 -9.48
CA VAL A 240 -2.67 7.56 -10.00
C VAL A 240 -2.59 6.54 -8.86
N GLY A 241 -1.91 6.90 -7.77
CA GLY A 241 -1.81 6.09 -6.56
C GLY A 241 -0.78 4.96 -6.66
N PHE A 242 0.46 5.31 -7.04
CA PHE A 242 1.54 4.34 -7.33
C PHE A 242 1.72 3.28 -6.25
N GLY A 243 1.79 3.69 -4.97
CA GLY A 243 1.96 2.75 -3.87
C GLY A 243 0.80 1.76 -3.70
N THR A 244 -0.43 2.18 -4.06
CA THR A 244 -1.60 1.30 -4.03
C THR A 244 -1.61 0.34 -5.20
N LEU A 245 -1.29 0.82 -6.42
CA LEU A 245 -1.17 -0.02 -7.62
C LEU A 245 -0.12 -1.11 -7.42
N ASN A 246 1.10 -0.74 -7.03
CA ASN A 246 2.16 -1.70 -6.76
C ASN A 246 1.74 -2.71 -5.70
N LYS A 247 1.18 -2.25 -4.57
CA LYS A 247 0.70 -3.17 -3.53
C LYS A 247 -0.36 -4.13 -4.07
N MET A 248 -1.28 -3.65 -4.91
CA MET A 248 -2.35 -4.46 -5.47
C MET A 248 -1.84 -5.50 -6.48
N LEU A 249 -0.94 -5.12 -7.38
CA LEU A 249 -0.29 -6.05 -8.29
C LEU A 249 0.48 -7.11 -7.51
N THR A 250 1.31 -6.70 -6.55
CA THR A 250 2.09 -7.62 -5.71
C THR A 250 1.21 -8.67 -5.05
N TYR A 251 0.22 -8.28 -4.24
CA TYR A 251 -0.56 -9.30 -3.53
C TYR A 251 -1.38 -10.17 -4.49
N LYS A 252 -1.83 -9.66 -5.63
CA LYS A 252 -2.65 -10.45 -6.57
C LYS A 252 -1.83 -11.47 -7.36
N ILE A 253 -0.60 -11.11 -7.74
CA ILE A 253 0.35 -12.02 -8.36
C ILE A 253 0.78 -13.09 -7.33
N GLU A 254 1.06 -12.70 -6.09
CA GLU A 254 1.38 -13.64 -5.01
C GLU A 254 0.23 -14.59 -4.69
N LEU A 255 -1.02 -14.12 -4.72
CA LEU A 255 -2.20 -14.93 -4.46
C LEU A 255 -2.37 -16.11 -5.43
N LYS A 256 -1.71 -16.08 -6.59
CA LYS A 256 -1.70 -17.18 -7.56
C LYS A 256 -0.37 -17.96 -7.60
N GLY A 257 0.54 -17.70 -6.66
CA GLY A 257 1.87 -18.30 -6.63
C GLY A 257 2.93 -17.61 -7.48
N GLY A 258 2.58 -16.48 -8.08
CA GLY A 258 3.55 -15.66 -8.80
C GLY A 258 4.45 -14.86 -7.86
N ILE A 259 5.37 -14.11 -8.47
CA ILE A 259 6.36 -13.28 -7.76
C ILE A 259 6.40 -11.88 -8.34
N VAL A 260 6.63 -10.88 -7.50
CA VAL A 260 6.94 -9.52 -7.97
C VAL A 260 8.37 -9.14 -7.59
N LEU A 261 9.15 -8.79 -8.60
CA LEU A 261 10.52 -8.32 -8.48
C LEU A 261 10.57 -6.80 -8.46
N GLN A 262 11.10 -6.24 -7.37
CA GLN A 262 11.35 -4.81 -7.24
C GLN A 262 12.83 -4.51 -7.44
N LEU A 263 13.18 -4.01 -8.62
CA LEU A 263 14.57 -3.81 -9.02
C LEU A 263 15.15 -2.51 -8.43
N PRO A 264 16.41 -2.52 -7.93
CA PRO A 264 17.04 -1.33 -7.35
C PRO A 264 17.43 -0.32 -8.44
N THR A 265 16.73 0.81 -8.47
CA THR A 265 16.90 1.84 -9.52
C THR A 265 18.28 2.49 -9.57
N ARG A 266 18.98 2.62 -8.44
CA ARG A 266 20.31 3.26 -8.38
C ARG A 266 21.39 2.46 -9.11
N GLN A 267 21.29 1.14 -9.08
CA GLN A 267 22.25 0.24 -9.71
C GLN A 267 21.87 -0.03 -11.17
N LEU A 268 20.60 -0.34 -11.41
CA LEU A 268 20.12 -0.67 -12.74
C LEU A 268 20.05 0.58 -13.66
N LYS A 269 19.60 1.71 -13.11
CA LYS A 269 19.37 2.98 -13.83
C LYS A 269 18.49 2.80 -15.09
N PRO A 270 17.27 2.24 -14.96
CA PRO A 270 16.43 1.90 -16.11
C PRO A 270 16.09 3.09 -17.00
N SER A 271 15.94 4.29 -16.44
CA SER A 271 15.65 5.53 -17.19
C SER A 271 16.87 6.21 -17.82
N GLN A 272 18.04 5.57 -17.78
CA GLN A 272 19.29 6.11 -18.32
C GLN A 272 20.11 5.05 -19.08
N ARG A 273 19.68 3.79 -19.08
CA ARG A 273 20.45 2.68 -19.62
C ARG A 273 19.85 2.25 -20.95
N CYS A 274 20.69 2.10 -21.96
CA CYS A 274 20.26 1.53 -23.23
C CYS A 274 19.93 0.03 -23.05
N PRO A 275 18.75 -0.44 -23.47
CA PRO A 275 18.37 -1.85 -23.36
C PRO A 275 19.20 -2.75 -24.29
N GLU A 276 19.73 -2.22 -25.39
CA GLU A 276 20.48 -2.99 -26.39
C GLU A 276 21.98 -3.11 -26.09
N CYS A 277 22.68 -1.99 -25.85
CA CYS A 277 24.13 -2.03 -25.62
C CYS A 277 24.53 -1.88 -24.15
N GLY A 278 23.59 -1.52 -23.27
CA GLY A 278 23.84 -1.36 -21.85
C GLY A 278 24.55 -0.07 -21.44
N LYS A 279 24.93 0.81 -22.38
CA LYS A 279 25.55 2.11 -22.07
C LYS A 279 24.61 2.98 -21.24
N VAL A 280 25.16 3.73 -20.28
CA VAL A 280 24.40 4.63 -19.40
C VAL A 280 24.59 6.07 -19.85
N HIS A 281 23.50 6.72 -20.27
CA HIS A 281 23.46 8.10 -20.71
C HIS A 281 22.89 8.98 -19.61
N LYS A 282 23.72 9.82 -19.00
CA LYS A 282 23.27 10.73 -17.93
C LYS A 282 22.25 11.77 -18.44
N SER A 283 22.35 12.17 -19.71
CA SER A 283 21.43 13.12 -20.37
C SER A 283 19.99 12.60 -20.44
N TRP A 284 19.77 11.29 -20.49
CA TRP A 284 18.44 10.68 -20.48
C TRP A 284 17.68 10.89 -19.15
N ALA A 285 18.38 11.32 -18.09
CA ALA A 285 17.76 11.65 -16.81
C ALA A 285 16.84 12.89 -16.88
N GLU A 286 17.01 13.74 -17.89
CA GLU A 286 16.23 14.96 -18.05
C GLU A 286 14.80 14.66 -18.51
N LEU A 287 13.82 15.15 -17.76
CA LEU A 287 12.40 14.87 -18.00
C LEU A 287 11.87 15.47 -19.32
N SER A 288 12.58 16.44 -19.90
CA SER A 288 12.30 17.02 -21.22
C SER A 288 12.54 16.03 -22.35
N ASN A 289 13.44 15.06 -22.16
CA ASN A 289 13.78 14.08 -23.17
C ASN A 289 12.71 12.99 -23.18
N ARG A 290 11.79 13.07 -24.16
CA ARG A 290 10.72 12.07 -24.36
C ARG A 290 11.21 10.85 -25.13
N TYR A 291 12.26 11.01 -25.92
CA TYR A 291 12.94 9.93 -26.65
C TYR A 291 14.35 9.71 -26.11
N HIS A 292 14.81 8.48 -26.20
CA HIS A 292 16.15 8.04 -25.85
C HIS A 292 16.86 7.64 -27.13
N VAL A 293 17.90 8.40 -27.50
CA VAL A 293 18.77 8.11 -28.64
C VAL A 293 20.14 7.71 -28.10
N CYS A 294 20.59 6.51 -28.47
CA CYS A 294 21.86 5.95 -28.03
C CYS A 294 22.97 6.28 -29.03
N ASP A 295 24.00 7.00 -28.58
CA ASP A 295 25.19 7.34 -29.37
C ASP A 295 26.14 6.15 -29.64
N ALA A 296 25.85 4.96 -29.10
CA ALA A 296 26.73 3.79 -29.21
C ALA A 296 26.16 2.64 -30.04
N CYS A 297 24.84 2.55 -30.18
CA CYS A 297 24.18 1.50 -30.97
C CYS A 297 22.97 2.00 -31.75
N GLU A 298 22.80 3.33 -31.87
CA GLU A 298 21.73 3.97 -32.65
C GLU A 298 20.30 3.66 -32.19
N PHE A 299 20.12 2.96 -31.06
CA PHE A 299 18.82 2.71 -30.46
C PHE A 299 18.05 4.02 -30.24
N GLU A 300 16.83 4.09 -30.77
CA GLU A 300 15.90 5.19 -30.58
C GLU A 300 14.52 4.69 -30.16
N PHE A 301 14.06 5.10 -28.96
CA PHE A 301 12.71 4.75 -28.50
C PHE A 301 12.16 5.71 -27.43
N ASP A 302 10.86 5.62 -27.16
CA ASP A 302 10.23 6.39 -26.08
C ASP A 302 10.84 6.04 -24.71
N ARG A 303 11.05 7.06 -23.89
CA ARG A 303 11.70 6.97 -22.57
C ARG A 303 10.99 6.04 -21.58
N ASP A 304 9.67 6.16 -21.49
CA ASP A 304 8.86 5.41 -20.51
C ASP A 304 8.85 3.92 -20.93
N LYS A 305 8.77 3.64 -22.23
CA LYS A 305 8.90 2.28 -22.79
C LYS A 305 10.31 1.69 -22.62
N THR A 306 11.36 2.47 -22.90
CA THR A 306 12.76 2.04 -22.74
C THR A 306 13.04 1.54 -21.32
N SER A 307 12.52 2.24 -20.31
CA SER A 307 12.68 1.86 -18.90
C SER A 307 12.12 0.46 -18.61
N THR A 308 10.98 0.10 -19.23
CA THR A 308 10.37 -1.24 -19.07
C THR A 308 11.16 -2.33 -19.78
N MET A 309 11.75 -2.06 -20.93
CA MET A 309 12.65 -3.01 -21.62
C MET A 309 13.86 -3.35 -20.77
N VAL A 310 14.52 -2.34 -20.18
CA VAL A 310 15.67 -2.55 -19.30
C VAL A 310 15.30 -3.40 -18.08
N MET A 311 14.12 -3.15 -17.49
CA MET A 311 13.64 -3.95 -16.36
C MET A 311 13.35 -5.41 -16.77
N PHE A 312 12.74 -5.62 -17.94
CA PHE A 312 12.46 -6.95 -18.48
C PHE A 312 13.76 -7.73 -18.76
N ASN A 313 14.72 -7.08 -19.43
CA ASN A 313 16.02 -7.68 -19.72
C ASN A 313 16.80 -8.00 -18.43
N ALA A 314 16.73 -7.12 -17.42
CA ALA A 314 17.39 -7.35 -16.15
C ALA A 314 16.80 -8.54 -15.38
N ALA A 315 15.47 -8.71 -15.41
CA ALA A 315 14.82 -9.86 -14.80
C ALA A 315 15.17 -11.18 -15.49
N ASN A 316 15.39 -11.15 -16.81
CA ASN A 316 15.81 -12.31 -17.60
C ASN A 316 17.32 -12.56 -17.61
N GLY A 317 18.13 -11.76 -16.89
CA GLY A 317 19.58 -11.84 -16.92
C GLY A 317 20.22 -11.47 -18.28
N LYS A 318 19.43 -10.87 -19.18
CA LYS A 318 19.85 -10.50 -20.55
C LYS A 318 20.29 -9.05 -20.68
N GLN A 319 20.22 -8.24 -19.62
CA GLN A 319 20.56 -6.82 -19.69
C GLN A 319 22.08 -6.60 -19.86
N PRO A 320 22.54 -6.03 -20.99
CA PRO A 320 23.95 -5.79 -21.22
C PRO A 320 24.52 -4.75 -20.27
N GLY A 321 25.80 -4.92 -19.90
CA GLY A 321 26.50 -4.03 -18.96
C GLY A 321 25.96 -4.09 -17.52
N TYR A 322 25.07 -5.03 -17.21
CA TYR A 322 24.53 -5.27 -15.87
C TYR A 322 24.82 -6.71 -15.48
N GLY A 323 25.98 -6.95 -14.86
CA GLY A 323 26.46 -8.32 -14.53
C GLY A 323 25.39 -9.22 -13.89
N ILE A 324 25.34 -10.47 -14.37
CA ILE A 324 24.18 -11.38 -14.44
C ILE A 324 23.75 -11.97 -13.07
N ASP A 325 24.29 -11.50 -11.96
CA ASP A 325 24.07 -12.17 -10.67
C ASP A 325 22.83 -11.64 -9.93
N LEU A 326 21.69 -12.33 -10.11
CA LEU A 326 20.42 -12.07 -9.43
C LEU A 326 20.48 -12.33 -7.91
N ASP A 327 21.44 -13.13 -7.42
CA ASP A 327 21.55 -13.46 -6.00
C ASP A 327 22.39 -12.44 -5.21
N LYS A 328 23.35 -11.77 -5.87
CA LYS A 328 24.32 -10.90 -5.18
C LYS A 328 23.90 -9.42 -5.03
N ARG A 329 22.79 -8.95 -5.62
CA ARG A 329 22.56 -7.50 -5.81
C ARG A 329 21.32 -6.88 -5.13
N GLY A 330 20.74 -7.54 -4.14
CA GLY A 330 19.74 -6.90 -3.27
C GLY A 330 18.37 -6.68 -3.93
N PHE A 331 18.02 -7.56 -4.87
CA PHE A 331 16.66 -7.67 -5.38
C PHE A 331 15.73 -8.06 -4.23
N SER A 332 14.68 -7.27 -4.03
CA SER A 332 13.65 -7.63 -3.07
C SER A 332 12.60 -8.41 -3.85
N SER A 333 12.67 -9.73 -3.79
CA SER A 333 11.50 -10.56 -4.06
C SER A 333 10.43 -10.26 -3.01
N SER A 334 9.17 -10.28 -3.39
CA SER A 334 8.07 -10.20 -2.44
C SER A 334 8.03 -11.40 -1.47
N THR A 335 8.63 -12.54 -1.84
CA THR A 335 8.82 -13.73 -0.98
C THR A 335 10.00 -13.62 0.01
N SER A 336 10.94 -12.68 -0.21
CA SER A 336 12.16 -12.52 0.64
C SER A 336 11.87 -12.01 2.06
N LYS A 337 10.60 -11.73 2.39
CA LYS A 337 10.16 -11.33 3.74
C LYS A 337 9.19 -12.33 4.33
N ALA A 338 9.61 -13.59 4.44
CA ALA A 338 9.11 -14.42 5.52
C ALA A 338 9.60 -13.82 6.85
N SER A 339 8.78 -12.96 7.46
CA SER A 339 8.93 -12.61 8.87
C SER A 339 8.75 -13.90 9.68
N LYS A 340 9.84 -14.62 9.94
CA LYS A 340 9.90 -15.79 10.85
C LYS A 340 9.74 -15.41 12.33
N HIS A 341 9.11 -14.28 12.64
CA HIS A 341 8.75 -13.91 14.01
C HIS A 341 7.25 -13.68 14.16
N THR A 342 6.52 -14.78 14.25
CA THR A 342 5.41 -14.88 15.22
C THR A 342 5.97 -15.57 16.47
N GLY A 343 6.84 -14.86 17.19
CA GLY A 343 7.37 -15.34 18.45
C GLY A 343 6.23 -15.56 19.44
N SER A 344 5.89 -16.82 19.69
CA SER A 344 4.99 -17.22 20.77
C SER A 344 5.59 -16.77 22.11
N MET A 345 4.76 -16.37 23.08
CA MET A 345 5.20 -16.03 24.44
C MET A 345 6.05 -17.14 25.09
N LYS A 346 5.94 -18.40 24.64
CA LYS A 346 6.80 -19.52 25.07
C LYS A 346 8.29 -19.27 24.78
N GLN A 347 8.66 -18.59 23.69
CA GLN A 347 10.06 -18.32 23.35
C GLN A 347 10.66 -17.18 24.19
N LEU A 348 9.85 -16.17 24.56
CA LEU A 348 10.25 -15.08 25.45
C LEU A 348 10.48 -15.55 26.89
N GLY A 349 9.71 -16.53 27.35
CA GLY A 349 9.92 -17.18 28.65
C GLY A 349 11.23 -17.99 28.73
N LYS A 350 11.63 -18.65 27.63
CA LYS A 350 12.89 -19.40 27.57
C LYS A 350 14.13 -18.48 27.58
N MET A 351 14.09 -17.32 26.92
CA MET A 351 15.19 -16.35 26.96
C MET A 351 15.37 -15.69 28.35
N LYS A 352 14.29 -15.45 29.09
CA LYS A 352 14.38 -14.93 30.46
C LYS A 352 14.98 -15.94 31.45
N ARG A 353 14.76 -17.25 31.23
CA ARG A 353 15.24 -18.31 32.13
C ARG A 353 16.73 -18.63 31.97
N GLN A 354 17.37 -18.17 30.90
CA GLN A 354 18.82 -18.36 30.69
C GLN A 354 19.69 -17.23 31.27
N LYS A 355 19.10 -16.14 31.78
CA LYS A 355 19.87 -14.98 32.26
C LYS A 355 20.01 -14.85 33.78
N SER A 356 19.73 -15.92 34.53
CA SER A 356 19.98 -15.99 35.98
C SER A 356 20.84 -17.20 36.33
N ARG A 357 22.10 -17.18 35.89
CA ARG A 357 23.20 -17.90 36.53
C ARG A 357 24.46 -17.05 36.35
N SER A 358 24.58 -16.00 37.16
CA SER A 358 25.86 -15.38 37.46
C SER A 358 26.26 -15.84 38.86
N LYS A 359 27.38 -16.54 38.94
CA LYS A 359 28.14 -16.84 40.15
C LYS A 359 28.64 -15.52 40.76
N ASP A 360 28.55 -15.47 42.09
CA ASP A 360 29.50 -14.96 43.08
C ASP A 360 30.23 -13.62 42.84
N GLY A 361 30.08 -12.71 43.81
CA GLY A 361 30.90 -11.51 43.95
C GLY A 361 30.25 -10.48 44.88
N SER A 362 30.82 -10.35 46.07
CA SER A 362 30.39 -9.62 47.27
C SER A 362 30.37 -8.08 47.20
N ALA A 363 29.72 -7.50 48.22
CA ALA A 363 29.90 -6.16 48.82
C ALA A 363 29.29 -4.97 48.05
N ASP A 364 28.69 -3.93 48.64
CA ASP A 364 28.26 -3.57 50.00
C ASP A 364 27.14 -2.52 49.84
N THR A 365 26.18 -2.45 50.76
CA THR A 365 25.11 -1.42 50.77
C THR A 365 25.53 -0.16 51.53
N PRO A 366 25.37 1.06 50.96
CA PRO A 366 25.43 2.28 51.74
C PRO A 366 24.06 2.65 52.30
N SER A 367 23.97 2.75 53.63
CA SER A 367 22.91 3.44 54.35
C SER A 367 23.09 4.95 54.21
N TRP A 368 22.00 5.67 53.93
CA TRP A 368 21.93 7.13 54.01
C TRP A 368 20.93 7.54 55.13
N PRO A 369 21.15 8.68 55.79
CA PRO A 369 20.18 9.28 56.72
C PRO A 369 18.89 9.73 56.03
#